data_AF-A0A0S4X3A4-F1
#
_entry.id   AF-A0A0S4X3A4-F1
#
_cell.length_a   1.000
_cell.length_b   1.000
_cell.length_c   1.000
_cell.angle_alpha   90.00
_cell.angle_beta   90.00
_cell.angle_gamma   90.00
#
_symmetry.space_group_name_H-M   'P 1'
#
loop_
_entity.id
_entity.type
_entity.pdbx_description
1 polymer ?
#
loop_
_entity_poly.entity_id
_entity_poly.type
_entity_poly.pdbx_seq_one_letter_code
_entity_poly.pdbx_strand_id
1 'polypeptide(L)'
;MTAKSAGPQARHDHPSLARIRERAAQLGFTCSESEWKGYHVAYAFICAAGHRFERLATSIVYGKSPAPCPYCEHEALRQRVLGMATERGGVCLENDYLGPEVRHRVRCQHGHEWQALGRKLLQGHWCRVCAKQAMTAKRRAEGWHIEDLQAKATTRGGQCLSTEYRGPLERYEWVCAHGHRWSSVGAEIMRGTWCRLCAHRETSERKTDPEGLSRIQAAAQAQGGACLDEVYLGQSARYRFQCKEGHVWKTAGQNILNGGWCRACHNESRRLGIEAMQAVARERGGRCLSETYINKNRRLTWECHLGHVWQTSPRSIFAGHWCPSCAILDRIRAKNQHKCKRYEAKSKLDTVSG
;
A
#
# COMPACT_ATOMS: atom_id res chain seq x y z
N MET A 1 19.28 -85.35 60.35
CA MET A 1 19.78 -83.98 60.12
C MET A 1 20.22 -83.88 58.66
N THR A 2 19.32 -83.51 57.75
CA THR A 2 19.64 -83.14 56.37
C THR A 2 18.38 -82.58 55.68
N ALA A 3 18.53 -81.40 55.12
CA ALA A 3 17.84 -80.78 53.97
C ALA A 3 16.30 -80.94 53.83
N LYS A 4 15.59 -79.82 54.00
CA LYS A 4 14.46 -79.46 53.12
C LYS A 4 14.70 -78.08 52.54
N SER A 5 14.94 -78.10 51.23
CA SER A 5 15.01 -77.01 50.27
C SER A 5 13.86 -76.03 50.45
N ALA A 6 14.17 -74.74 50.66
CA ALA A 6 13.19 -73.67 50.53
C ALA A 6 13.07 -73.31 49.04
N GLY A 7 11.93 -73.67 48.44
CA GLY A 7 11.55 -73.26 47.08
C GLY A 7 11.23 -71.76 47.00
N PRO A 8 11.27 -71.17 45.79
CA PRO A 8 11.21 -69.73 45.59
C PRO A 8 9.80 -69.19 45.90
N GLN A 9 9.76 -68.13 46.69
CA GLN A 9 8.55 -67.41 47.08
C GLN A 9 7.74 -66.92 45.87
N ALA A 10 6.43 -66.94 46.06
CA ALA A 10 5.40 -66.64 45.08
C ALA A 10 5.64 -65.29 44.37
N ARG A 11 5.50 -65.31 43.04
CA ARG A 11 5.54 -64.14 42.17
C ARG A 11 4.38 -63.21 42.54
N HIS A 12 4.67 -62.09 43.18
CA HIS A 12 3.69 -61.08 43.51
C HIS A 12 3.17 -60.38 42.23
N ASP A 13 1.92 -60.64 41.87
CA ASP A 13 1.16 -59.76 40.96
C ASP A 13 0.99 -58.40 41.65
N HIS A 14 1.87 -57.46 41.31
CA HIS A 14 1.77 -56.10 41.83
C HIS A 14 0.49 -55.44 41.26
N PRO A 15 -0.35 -54.80 42.08
CA PRO A 15 -1.65 -54.27 41.64
C PRO A 15 -1.54 -53.26 40.49
N SER A 16 -0.40 -52.59 40.38
CA SER A 16 -0.12 -51.67 39.27
C SER A 16 0.17 -52.38 37.94
N LEU A 17 0.75 -53.59 37.95
CA LEU A 17 0.96 -54.38 36.73
C LEU A 17 -0.36 -54.96 36.22
N ALA A 18 -1.22 -55.42 37.13
CA ALA A 18 -2.58 -55.85 36.80
C ALA A 18 -3.36 -54.72 36.11
N ARG A 19 -3.26 -53.47 36.63
CA ARG A 19 -3.88 -52.30 36.03
C ARG A 19 -3.35 -51.95 34.63
N ILE A 20 -2.05 -52.13 34.38
CA ILE A 20 -1.48 -51.97 33.03
C ILE A 20 -2.06 -53.03 32.09
N ARG A 21 -2.08 -54.31 32.52
CA ARG A 21 -2.59 -55.43 31.71
C ARG A 21 -4.05 -55.25 31.34
N GLU A 22 -4.89 -54.89 32.31
CA GLU A 22 -6.31 -54.61 32.09
C GLU A 22 -6.52 -53.47 31.08
N ARG A 23 -5.83 -52.35 31.29
CA ARG A 23 -5.94 -51.20 30.38
C ARG A 23 -5.38 -51.49 28.99
N ALA A 24 -4.29 -52.26 28.90
CA ALA A 24 -3.74 -52.72 27.63
C ALA A 24 -4.73 -53.62 26.88
N ALA A 25 -5.41 -54.55 27.58
CA ALA A 25 -6.41 -55.43 26.98
C ALA A 25 -7.61 -54.64 26.43
N GLN A 26 -8.08 -53.60 27.13
CA GLN A 26 -9.11 -52.69 26.63
C GLN A 26 -8.70 -51.97 25.32
N LEU A 27 -7.41 -51.80 25.09
CA LEU A 27 -6.85 -51.19 23.87
C LEU A 27 -6.48 -52.24 22.79
N GLY A 28 -6.77 -53.52 23.02
CA GLY A 28 -6.43 -54.62 22.11
C GLY A 28 -4.95 -55.03 22.14
N PHE A 29 -4.25 -54.78 23.26
CA PHE A 29 -2.85 -55.13 23.46
C PHE A 29 -2.68 -56.15 24.59
N THR A 30 -1.73 -57.07 24.42
CA THR A 30 -1.30 -58.03 25.44
C THR A 30 0.06 -57.61 25.99
N CYS A 31 0.16 -57.36 27.30
CA CYS A 31 1.44 -57.09 27.95
C CYS A 31 2.22 -58.41 28.13
N SER A 32 3.45 -58.49 27.63
CA SER A 32 4.29 -59.70 27.73
C SER A 32 5.16 -59.74 28.98
N GLU A 33 5.11 -58.71 29.82
CA GLU A 33 5.93 -58.58 31.02
C GLU A 33 5.33 -59.33 32.21
N SER A 34 6.15 -60.08 32.93
CA SER A 34 5.75 -60.85 34.12
C SER A 34 5.95 -60.10 35.44
N GLU A 35 6.77 -59.04 35.46
CA GLU A 35 7.20 -58.35 36.68
C GLU A 35 6.92 -56.85 36.62
N TRP A 36 6.64 -56.25 37.78
CA TRP A 36 6.45 -54.81 37.93
C TRP A 36 7.80 -54.10 38.05
N LYS A 37 8.06 -53.19 37.11
CA LYS A 37 9.32 -52.42 36.98
C LYS A 37 9.15 -50.92 37.30
N GLY A 38 7.95 -50.47 37.67
CA GLY A 38 7.63 -49.05 37.90
C GLY A 38 6.84 -48.38 36.77
N TYR A 39 6.39 -47.13 37.00
CA TYR A 39 5.51 -46.39 36.08
C TYR A 39 6.25 -45.69 34.92
N HIS A 40 7.50 -45.29 35.14
CA HIS A 40 8.32 -44.57 34.14
C HIS A 40 9.21 -45.51 33.33
N VAL A 41 8.85 -46.79 33.27
CA VAL A 41 9.58 -47.84 32.55
C VAL A 41 8.75 -48.29 31.35
N ALA A 42 9.45 -48.66 30.27
CA ALA A 42 8.83 -49.24 29.09
C ALA A 42 8.50 -50.72 29.33
N TYR A 43 7.29 -51.12 28.97
CA TYR A 43 6.82 -52.51 28.99
C TYR A 43 6.60 -52.94 27.54
N ALA A 44 6.87 -54.21 27.27
CA ALA A 44 6.60 -54.81 25.97
C ALA A 44 5.12 -55.22 25.84
N PHE A 45 4.52 -54.85 24.71
CA PHE A 45 3.15 -55.14 24.34
C PHE A 45 3.09 -55.81 22.96
N ILE A 46 2.06 -56.63 22.76
CA ILE A 46 1.74 -57.29 21.50
C ILE A 46 0.34 -56.85 21.09
N CYS A 47 0.14 -56.34 19.88
CA CYS A 47 -1.21 -56.03 19.41
C CYS A 47 -1.94 -57.26 18.85
N ALA A 48 -3.24 -57.14 18.60
CA ALA A 48 -4.05 -58.20 17.98
C ALA A 48 -3.50 -58.71 16.63
N ALA A 49 -2.78 -57.89 15.88
CA ALA A 49 -2.12 -58.29 14.62
C ALA A 49 -0.75 -58.97 14.84
N GLY A 50 -0.32 -59.18 16.09
CA GLY A 50 0.94 -59.85 16.44
C GLY A 50 2.18 -58.95 16.51
N HIS A 51 2.06 -57.64 16.26
CA HIS A 51 3.20 -56.73 16.33
C HIS A 51 3.65 -56.49 17.76
N ARG A 52 4.96 -56.62 18.01
CA ARG A 52 5.61 -56.35 19.30
C ARG A 52 6.16 -54.92 19.34
N PHE A 53 5.83 -54.17 20.39
CA PHE A 53 6.32 -52.81 20.58
C PHE A 53 6.40 -52.45 22.08
N GLU A 54 7.22 -51.47 22.41
CA GLU A 54 7.45 -51.04 23.80
C GLU A 54 6.82 -49.67 24.07
N ARG A 55 6.24 -49.50 25.27
CA ARG A 55 5.69 -48.21 25.72
C ARG A 55 5.81 -48.02 27.21
N LEU A 56 5.91 -46.75 27.61
CA LEU A 56 5.84 -46.36 29.01
C LEU A 56 4.51 -46.76 29.64
N ALA A 57 4.57 -47.36 30.83
CA ALA A 57 3.38 -47.74 31.59
C ALA A 57 2.40 -46.58 31.82
N THR A 58 2.92 -45.37 32.08
CA THR A 58 2.09 -44.16 32.25
C THR A 58 1.27 -43.82 31.01
N SER A 59 1.81 -44.04 29.80
CA SER A 59 1.12 -43.73 28.54
C SER A 59 -0.09 -44.63 28.28
N ILE A 60 -0.06 -45.86 28.81
CA ILE A 60 -1.16 -46.82 28.72
C ILE A 60 -2.21 -46.55 29.80
N VAL A 61 -1.77 -46.35 31.05
CA VAL A 61 -2.67 -46.23 32.21
C VAL A 61 -3.36 -44.86 32.25
N TYR A 62 -2.62 -43.78 32.00
CA TYR A 62 -3.12 -42.41 32.17
C TYR A 62 -3.32 -41.67 30.85
N GLY A 63 -2.98 -42.29 29.72
CA GLY A 63 -3.24 -41.73 28.39
C GLY A 63 -4.75 -41.60 28.16
N LYS A 64 -5.24 -40.36 27.93
CA LYS A 64 -6.65 -40.09 27.58
C LYS A 64 -7.06 -40.85 26.30
N SER A 65 -6.16 -40.89 25.32
CA SER A 65 -6.26 -41.71 24.10
C SER A 65 -4.88 -42.28 23.77
N PRO A 66 -4.52 -43.48 24.25
CA PRO A 66 -3.25 -44.10 23.93
C PRO A 66 -3.18 -44.36 22.42
N ALA A 67 -2.06 -44.00 21.78
CA ALA A 67 -1.89 -44.18 20.34
C ALA A 67 -2.14 -45.65 19.93
N PRO A 68 -2.66 -45.93 18.73
CA PRO A 68 -2.77 -47.31 18.25
C PRO A 68 -1.39 -47.98 18.12
N CYS A 69 -1.35 -49.28 17.84
CA CYS A 69 -0.08 -49.96 17.57
C CYS A 69 0.68 -49.23 16.45
N PRO A 70 1.95 -48.83 16.65
CA PRO A 70 2.68 -47.99 15.68
C PRO A 70 2.82 -48.64 14.31
N TYR A 71 2.94 -49.97 14.25
CA TYR A 71 3.01 -50.72 13.00
C TYR A 71 1.66 -50.77 12.27
N CYS A 72 0.57 -51.05 13.00
CA CYS A 72 -0.77 -51.05 12.41
C CYS A 72 -1.18 -49.66 11.95
N GLU A 73 -0.82 -48.62 12.72
CA GLU A 73 -1.06 -47.23 12.35
C GLU A 73 -0.28 -46.86 11.09
N HIS A 74 1.00 -47.22 11.01
CA HIS A 74 1.81 -46.99 9.83
C HIS A 74 1.22 -47.67 8.59
N GLU A 75 0.82 -48.94 8.69
CA GLU A 75 0.21 -49.66 7.57
C GLU A 75 -1.13 -49.02 7.14
N ALA A 76 -1.96 -48.60 8.10
CA ALA A 76 -3.20 -47.90 7.78
C ALA A 76 -2.96 -46.56 7.06
N LEU A 77 -1.96 -45.78 7.49
CA LEU A 77 -1.57 -44.53 6.82
C LEU A 77 -1.01 -44.80 5.42
N ARG A 78 -0.19 -45.85 5.28
CA ARG A 78 0.36 -46.30 4.00
C ARG A 78 -0.74 -46.67 3.01
N GLN A 79 -1.69 -47.50 3.41
CA GLN A 79 -2.84 -47.90 2.58
C GLN A 79 -3.67 -46.70 2.14
N ARG A 80 -3.89 -45.71 3.03
CA ARG A 80 -4.62 -44.48 2.68
C ARG A 80 -3.93 -43.66 1.59
N VAL A 81 -2.60 -43.50 1.68
CA VAL A 81 -1.85 -42.73 0.68
C VAL A 81 -1.78 -43.46 -0.65
N LEU A 82 -1.48 -44.76 -0.65
CA LEU A 82 -1.41 -45.57 -1.87
C LEU A 82 -2.79 -45.74 -2.53
N GLY A 83 -3.85 -45.92 -1.73
CA GLY A 83 -5.23 -45.94 -2.21
C GLY A 83 -5.61 -44.62 -2.88
N MET A 84 -5.35 -43.47 -2.23
CA MET A 84 -5.58 -42.15 -2.81
C MET A 84 -4.81 -41.96 -4.13
N ALA A 85 -3.55 -42.41 -4.19
CA ALA A 85 -2.76 -42.33 -5.41
C ALA A 85 -3.46 -43.06 -6.55
N THR A 86 -3.88 -44.30 -6.29
CA THR A 86 -4.56 -45.18 -7.25
C THR A 86 -5.90 -44.59 -7.70
N GLU A 87 -6.74 -44.15 -6.77
CA GLU A 87 -8.05 -43.52 -7.06
C GLU A 87 -7.92 -42.27 -7.96
N ARG A 88 -6.82 -41.53 -7.81
CA ARG A 88 -6.55 -40.31 -8.60
C ARG A 88 -5.69 -40.59 -9.84
N GLY A 89 -5.58 -41.85 -10.24
CA GLY A 89 -4.82 -42.31 -11.41
C GLY A 89 -3.33 -42.00 -11.35
N GLY A 90 -2.77 -41.80 -10.16
CA GLY A 90 -1.37 -41.51 -9.93
C GLY A 90 -0.64 -42.59 -9.13
N VAL A 91 0.64 -42.37 -8.90
CA VAL A 91 1.52 -43.32 -8.22
C VAL A 91 2.47 -42.62 -7.25
N CYS A 92 2.78 -43.27 -6.14
CA CYS A 92 3.94 -42.95 -5.31
C CYS A 92 5.15 -43.67 -5.90
N LEU A 93 6.19 -42.94 -6.29
CA LEU A 93 7.33 -43.52 -7.00
C LEU A 93 8.19 -44.42 -6.11
N GLU A 94 8.14 -44.22 -4.79
CA GLU A 94 8.75 -45.11 -3.82
C GLU A 94 7.97 -46.42 -3.62
N ASN A 95 6.77 -46.56 -4.19
CA ASN A 95 5.82 -47.66 -3.93
C ASN A 95 5.49 -47.91 -2.45
N ASP A 96 5.78 -46.91 -1.61
CA ASP A 96 5.64 -47.00 -0.17
C ASP A 96 5.39 -45.63 0.47
N TYR A 97 4.91 -45.65 1.71
CA TYR A 97 4.74 -44.47 2.56
C TYR A 97 5.69 -44.54 3.75
N LEU A 98 6.76 -43.75 3.69
CA LEU A 98 7.82 -43.70 4.71
C LEU A 98 7.48 -42.84 5.96
N GLY A 99 6.24 -42.40 6.14
CA GLY A 99 5.80 -41.62 7.31
C GLY A 99 5.44 -40.14 7.05
N PRO A 100 4.84 -39.45 8.05
CA PRO A 100 4.20 -38.14 7.85
C PRO A 100 5.16 -36.97 7.61
N GLU A 101 6.38 -37.07 8.12
CA GLU A 101 7.40 -36.01 8.01
C GLU A 101 8.38 -36.24 6.86
N VAL A 102 8.25 -37.36 6.13
CA VAL A 102 9.06 -37.67 4.97
C VAL A 102 8.45 -37.04 3.72
N ARG A 103 9.29 -36.62 2.77
CA ARG A 103 8.86 -36.18 1.44
C ARG A 103 8.88 -37.37 0.49
N HIS A 104 7.74 -37.63 -0.14
CA HIS A 104 7.52 -38.69 -1.12
C HIS A 104 7.45 -38.08 -2.51
N ARG A 105 8.04 -38.76 -3.49
CA ARG A 105 7.92 -38.40 -4.90
C ARG A 105 6.66 -39.05 -5.45
N VAL A 106 5.77 -38.23 -5.98
CA VAL A 106 4.48 -38.66 -6.49
C VAL A 106 4.29 -38.18 -7.92
N ARG A 107 3.60 -38.98 -8.72
CA ARG A 107 3.22 -38.67 -10.10
C ARG A 107 1.70 -38.78 -10.26
N CYS A 108 1.06 -37.83 -10.93
CA CYS A 108 -0.38 -37.91 -11.22
C CYS A 108 -0.67 -38.55 -12.58
N GLN A 109 -1.96 -38.80 -12.87
CA GLN A 109 -2.43 -39.35 -14.15
C GLN A 109 -2.00 -38.56 -15.39
N HIS A 110 -1.76 -37.26 -15.24
CA HIS A 110 -1.31 -36.37 -16.32
C HIS A 110 0.23 -36.28 -16.41
N GLY A 111 0.96 -37.15 -15.71
CA GLY A 111 2.42 -37.23 -15.75
C GLY A 111 3.16 -36.17 -14.93
N HIS A 112 2.48 -35.27 -14.23
CA HIS A 112 3.15 -34.28 -13.37
C HIS A 112 3.81 -34.97 -12.18
N GLU A 113 5.09 -34.72 -11.95
CA GLU A 113 5.85 -35.21 -10.80
C GLU A 113 6.13 -34.10 -9.79
N TRP A 114 6.02 -34.41 -8.50
CA TRP A 114 6.40 -33.49 -7.43
C TRP A 114 6.80 -34.22 -6.15
N GLN A 115 7.46 -33.51 -5.24
CA GLN A 115 7.71 -33.98 -3.88
C GLN A 115 6.63 -33.44 -2.94
N ALA A 116 5.95 -34.34 -2.24
CA ALA A 116 4.92 -34.01 -1.26
C ALA A 116 5.29 -34.54 0.11
N LEU A 117 5.00 -33.77 1.14
CA LEU A 117 5.18 -34.20 2.52
C LEU A 117 4.08 -35.20 2.90
N GLY A 118 4.42 -36.30 3.58
CA GLY A 118 3.48 -37.38 3.92
C GLY A 118 2.20 -36.90 4.60
N ARG A 119 2.29 -36.01 5.58
CA ARG A 119 1.12 -35.42 6.25
C ARG A 119 0.21 -34.62 5.31
N LYS A 120 0.76 -34.00 4.25
CA LYS A 120 0.00 -33.24 3.26
C LYS A 120 -0.74 -34.17 2.29
N LEU A 121 -0.13 -35.29 1.94
CA LEU A 121 -0.82 -36.35 1.21
C LEU A 121 -2.00 -36.88 2.04
N LEU A 122 -1.81 -37.16 3.33
CA LEU A 122 -2.90 -37.60 4.22
C LEU A 122 -4.04 -36.58 4.37
N GLN A 123 -3.76 -35.28 4.22
CA GLN A 123 -4.77 -34.20 4.18
C GLN A 123 -5.53 -34.13 2.84
N GLY A 124 -5.22 -34.99 1.87
CA GLY A 124 -5.87 -35.03 0.56
C GLY A 124 -5.24 -34.11 -0.49
N HIS A 125 -4.11 -33.45 -0.20
CA HIS A 125 -3.39 -32.67 -1.20
C HIS A 125 -2.69 -33.60 -2.20
N TRP A 126 -2.84 -33.31 -3.48
CA TRP A 126 -2.29 -34.14 -4.56
C TRP A 126 -1.61 -33.26 -5.62
N CYS A 127 -2.03 -33.33 -6.88
CA CYS A 127 -1.42 -32.56 -7.94
C CYS A 127 -1.92 -31.12 -7.97
N ARG A 128 -1.03 -30.17 -7.60
CA ARG A 128 -1.31 -28.73 -7.68
C ARG A 128 -1.59 -28.27 -9.11
N VAL A 129 -0.92 -28.84 -10.10
CA VAL A 129 -1.10 -28.45 -11.51
C VAL A 129 -2.49 -28.83 -11.99
N CYS A 130 -2.90 -30.08 -11.79
CA CYS A 130 -4.25 -30.54 -12.13
C CYS A 130 -5.33 -29.77 -11.35
N ALA A 131 -5.11 -29.53 -10.05
CA ALA A 131 -6.05 -28.74 -9.24
C ALA A 131 -6.20 -27.31 -9.78
N LYS A 132 -5.09 -26.67 -10.18
CA LYS A 132 -5.12 -25.33 -10.80
C LYS A 132 -5.84 -25.36 -12.15
N GLN A 133 -5.55 -26.35 -13.00
CA GLN A 133 -6.19 -26.51 -14.30
C GLN A 133 -7.71 -26.72 -14.16
N ALA A 134 -8.14 -27.58 -13.23
CA ALA A 134 -9.56 -27.81 -12.95
C ALA A 134 -10.26 -26.53 -12.44
N MET A 135 -9.62 -25.79 -11.54
CA MET A 135 -10.14 -24.50 -11.05
C MET A 135 -10.25 -23.46 -12.17
N THR A 136 -9.26 -23.39 -13.06
CA THR A 136 -9.29 -22.47 -14.22
C THR A 136 -10.35 -22.90 -15.23
N ALA A 137 -10.49 -24.20 -15.52
CA ALA A 137 -11.50 -24.73 -16.42
C ALA A 137 -12.92 -24.46 -15.89
N LYS A 138 -13.16 -24.71 -14.59
CA LYS A 138 -14.44 -24.39 -13.94
C LYS A 138 -14.77 -22.90 -14.04
N ARG A 139 -13.82 -22.01 -13.74
CA ARG A 139 -14.00 -20.55 -13.89
C ARG A 139 -14.22 -20.09 -15.33
N ARG A 140 -13.73 -20.84 -16.33
CA ARG A 140 -13.98 -20.55 -17.75
C ARG A 140 -15.37 -21.05 -18.18
N ALA A 141 -15.79 -22.21 -17.70
CA ALA A 141 -17.12 -22.77 -17.96
C ALA A 141 -18.25 -22.00 -17.25
N GLU A 142 -17.98 -21.45 -16.06
CA GLU A 142 -18.86 -20.54 -15.32
C GLU A 142 -18.58 -19.06 -15.66
N GLY A 143 -17.66 -18.81 -16.60
CA GLY A 143 -17.22 -17.47 -16.99
C GLY A 143 -18.23 -16.80 -17.92
N TRP A 144 -18.04 -15.50 -18.14
CA TRP A 144 -18.80 -14.77 -19.14
C TRP A 144 -18.27 -15.02 -20.54
N HIS A 145 -19.15 -14.92 -21.52
CA HIS A 145 -18.84 -14.93 -22.93
C HIS A 145 -18.93 -13.51 -23.53
N ILE A 146 -18.53 -13.34 -24.79
CA ILE A 146 -18.56 -12.01 -25.41
C ILE A 146 -20.00 -11.50 -25.54
N GLU A 147 -20.94 -12.43 -25.73
CA GLU A 147 -22.38 -12.18 -25.78
C GLU A 147 -22.91 -11.59 -24.47
N ASP A 148 -22.41 -12.04 -23.31
CA ASP A 148 -22.80 -11.49 -22.01
C ASP A 148 -22.37 -10.03 -21.86
N LEU A 149 -21.14 -9.73 -22.31
CA LEU A 149 -20.59 -8.37 -22.30
C LEU A 149 -21.38 -7.46 -23.26
N GLN A 150 -21.72 -7.96 -24.45
CA GLN A 150 -22.54 -7.25 -25.42
C GLN A 150 -23.96 -7.02 -24.89
N ALA A 151 -24.60 -8.03 -24.30
CA ALA A 151 -25.91 -7.91 -23.69
C ALA A 151 -25.91 -6.87 -22.55
N LYS A 152 -24.88 -6.89 -21.69
CA LYS A 152 -24.70 -5.87 -20.63
C LYS A 152 -24.59 -4.47 -21.21
N ALA A 153 -23.88 -4.31 -22.33
CA ALA A 153 -23.77 -3.03 -23.01
C ALA A 153 -25.13 -2.55 -23.53
N THR A 154 -25.87 -3.43 -24.19
CA THR A 154 -27.22 -3.14 -24.70
C THR A 154 -28.17 -2.73 -23.58
N THR A 155 -28.17 -3.43 -22.43
CA THR A 155 -28.98 -3.05 -21.26
C THR A 155 -28.66 -1.64 -20.74
N ARG A 156 -27.42 -1.17 -20.91
CA ARG A 156 -26.98 0.18 -20.51
C ARG A 156 -27.09 1.22 -21.65
N GLY A 157 -27.78 0.87 -22.74
CA GLY A 157 -27.95 1.72 -23.91
C GLY A 157 -26.65 1.97 -24.69
N GLY A 158 -25.64 1.13 -24.52
CA GLY A 158 -24.36 1.25 -25.22
C GLY A 158 -24.00 0.00 -26.01
N GLN A 159 -22.75 -0.08 -26.45
CA GLN A 159 -22.23 -1.14 -27.29
C GLN A 159 -20.85 -1.58 -26.80
N CYS A 160 -20.61 -2.88 -26.83
CA CYS A 160 -19.27 -3.46 -26.73
C CYS A 160 -18.77 -3.67 -28.16
N LEU A 161 -17.63 -3.08 -28.53
CA LEU A 161 -17.07 -3.17 -29.89
C LEU A 161 -16.22 -4.42 -30.08
N SER A 162 -15.93 -5.15 -29.01
CA SER A 162 -15.13 -6.37 -29.08
C SER A 162 -15.98 -7.56 -29.56
N THR A 163 -15.37 -8.40 -30.40
CA THR A 163 -16.01 -9.59 -31.00
C THR A 163 -15.53 -10.90 -30.40
N GLU A 164 -14.50 -10.89 -29.56
CA GLU A 164 -13.90 -12.07 -28.97
C GLU A 164 -13.75 -11.88 -27.45
N TYR A 165 -14.09 -12.90 -26.66
CA TYR A 165 -13.86 -12.92 -25.23
C TYR A 165 -12.49 -13.52 -24.90
N ARG A 166 -11.60 -12.68 -24.34
CA ARG A 166 -10.22 -13.06 -24.00
C ARG A 166 -10.00 -13.26 -22.50
N GLY A 167 -11.05 -13.06 -21.69
CA GLY A 167 -11.04 -13.29 -20.26
C GLY A 167 -11.69 -12.17 -19.44
N PRO A 168 -11.95 -12.41 -18.15
CA PRO A 168 -12.70 -11.48 -17.30
C PRO A 168 -11.89 -10.23 -16.93
N LEU A 169 -10.57 -10.34 -16.86
CA LEU A 169 -9.66 -9.24 -16.53
C LEU A 169 -9.15 -8.49 -17.78
N GLU A 170 -9.53 -8.95 -18.97
CA GLU A 170 -9.13 -8.31 -20.21
C GLU A 170 -9.88 -7.00 -20.43
N ARG A 171 -9.25 -6.10 -21.19
CA ARG A 171 -9.83 -4.81 -21.55
C ARG A 171 -10.60 -4.93 -22.86
N TYR A 172 -11.82 -4.41 -22.84
CA TYR A 172 -12.70 -4.36 -23.99
C TYR A 172 -13.02 -2.90 -24.32
N GLU A 173 -13.39 -2.64 -25.57
CA GLU A 173 -13.76 -1.32 -26.05
C GLU A 173 -15.27 -1.13 -25.99
N TRP A 174 -15.71 -0.02 -25.41
CA TRP A 174 -17.11 0.26 -25.11
C TRP A 174 -17.52 1.63 -25.65
N VAL A 175 -18.79 1.75 -26.01
CA VAL A 175 -19.46 3.01 -26.36
C VAL A 175 -20.74 3.12 -25.55
N CYS A 176 -21.03 4.28 -24.94
CA CYS A 176 -22.30 4.48 -24.23
C CYS A 176 -23.36 5.14 -25.13
N ALA A 177 -24.59 5.27 -24.62
CA ALA A 177 -25.69 5.93 -25.32
C ALA A 177 -25.38 7.37 -25.76
N HIS A 178 -24.49 8.06 -25.03
CA HIS A 178 -24.05 9.43 -25.34
C HIS A 178 -22.85 9.47 -26.30
N GLY A 179 -22.45 8.33 -26.88
CA GLY A 179 -21.35 8.25 -27.85
C GLY A 179 -19.93 8.26 -27.25
N HIS A 180 -19.77 8.34 -25.93
CA HIS A 180 -18.44 8.28 -25.31
C HIS A 180 -17.82 6.92 -25.53
N ARG A 181 -16.59 6.89 -26.05
CA ARG A 181 -15.80 5.68 -26.24
C ARG A 181 -14.77 5.52 -25.11
N TRP A 182 -14.65 4.33 -24.54
CA TRP A 182 -13.62 4.04 -23.54
C TRP A 182 -13.24 2.55 -23.49
N SER A 183 -12.06 2.31 -22.94
CA SER A 183 -11.52 0.98 -22.70
C SER A 183 -11.68 0.61 -21.22
N SER A 184 -12.24 -0.57 -20.90
CA SER A 184 -12.43 -1.02 -19.51
C SER A 184 -12.44 -2.55 -19.39
N VAL A 185 -12.18 -3.03 -18.16
CA VAL A 185 -12.11 -4.46 -17.84
C VAL A 185 -13.51 -5.08 -17.82
N GLY A 186 -13.69 -6.22 -18.50
CA GLY A 186 -14.99 -6.89 -18.62
C GLY A 186 -15.66 -7.17 -17.26
N ALA A 187 -14.89 -7.67 -16.29
CA ALA A 187 -15.39 -7.94 -14.94
C ALA A 187 -15.83 -6.69 -14.14
N GLU A 188 -15.28 -5.50 -14.44
CA GLU A 188 -15.74 -4.24 -13.80
C GLU A 188 -17.09 -3.80 -14.35
N ILE A 189 -17.25 -3.94 -15.67
CA ILE A 189 -18.50 -3.63 -16.35
C ILE A 189 -19.62 -4.56 -15.86
N MET A 190 -19.34 -5.86 -15.73
CA MET A 190 -20.31 -6.82 -15.22
C MET A 190 -20.73 -6.51 -13.77
N ARG A 191 -19.80 -6.05 -12.92
CA ARG A 191 -20.08 -5.57 -11.55
C ARG A 191 -20.87 -4.26 -11.48
N GLY A 192 -20.99 -3.52 -12.59
CA GLY A 192 -21.90 -2.39 -12.72
C GLY A 192 -21.24 -1.06 -13.09
N THR A 193 -19.91 -0.98 -13.12
CA THR A 193 -19.19 0.19 -13.63
C THR A 193 -19.53 0.43 -15.11
N TRP A 194 -19.57 1.68 -15.56
CA TRP A 194 -19.93 2.03 -16.93
C TRP A 194 -19.15 3.26 -17.43
N CYS A 195 -19.80 4.19 -18.14
CA CYS A 195 -19.19 5.40 -18.63
C CYS A 195 -18.93 6.42 -17.50
N ARG A 196 -17.65 6.70 -17.24
CA ARG A 196 -17.24 7.71 -16.25
C ARG A 196 -17.72 9.11 -16.60
N LEU A 197 -17.73 9.48 -17.89
CA LEU A 197 -18.18 10.81 -18.32
C LEU A 197 -19.67 11.00 -18.04
N CYS A 198 -20.51 10.00 -18.31
CA CYS A 198 -21.93 10.04 -17.95
C CYS A 198 -22.12 10.08 -16.43
N ALA A 199 -21.39 9.25 -15.67
CA ALA A 199 -21.48 9.23 -14.21
C ALA A 199 -21.03 10.57 -13.58
N HIS A 200 -19.99 11.21 -14.12
CA HIS A 200 -19.55 12.54 -13.71
C HIS A 200 -20.60 13.60 -14.04
N ARG A 201 -21.20 13.55 -15.24
CA ARG A 201 -22.27 14.47 -15.64
C ARG A 201 -23.46 14.38 -14.69
N GLU A 202 -23.99 13.18 -14.47
CA GLU A 202 -25.14 12.96 -13.58
C GLU A 202 -24.82 13.38 -12.13
N THR A 203 -23.61 13.08 -11.65
CA THR A 203 -23.15 13.53 -10.33
C THR A 203 -22.97 15.04 -10.27
N SER A 204 -22.53 15.67 -11.35
CA SER A 204 -22.46 17.12 -11.46
C SER A 204 -23.87 17.70 -11.41
N GLU A 205 -24.79 17.27 -12.27
CA GLU A 205 -26.19 17.71 -12.34
C GLU A 205 -26.89 17.58 -10.98
N ARG A 206 -26.76 16.44 -10.29
CA ARG A 206 -27.29 16.24 -8.93
C ARG A 206 -26.68 17.19 -7.87
N LYS A 207 -25.42 17.62 -8.07
CA LYS A 207 -24.73 18.60 -7.22
C LYS A 207 -24.87 20.04 -7.72
N THR A 208 -25.56 20.24 -8.84
CA THR A 208 -25.72 21.53 -9.48
C THR A 208 -26.88 22.23 -8.76
N ASP A 209 -26.54 23.01 -7.73
CA ASP A 209 -27.38 24.06 -7.17
C ASP A 209 -27.98 24.90 -8.33
N PRO A 210 -29.30 24.93 -8.53
CA PRO A 210 -29.93 25.70 -9.61
C PRO A 210 -29.53 27.19 -9.59
N GLU A 211 -29.17 27.72 -8.42
CA GLU A 211 -28.75 29.11 -8.22
C GLU A 211 -27.22 29.29 -8.16
N GLY A 212 -26.47 28.22 -8.42
CA GLY A 212 -25.01 28.20 -8.24
C GLY A 212 -24.27 29.19 -9.15
N LEU A 213 -24.74 29.40 -10.39
CA LEU A 213 -24.16 30.42 -11.28
C LEU A 213 -24.48 31.83 -10.82
N SER A 214 -25.72 32.08 -10.39
CA SER A 214 -26.15 33.38 -9.85
C SER A 214 -25.29 33.78 -8.66
N ARG A 215 -24.96 32.83 -7.77
CA ARG A 215 -24.04 33.08 -6.64
C ARG A 215 -22.61 33.41 -7.08
N ILE A 216 -22.08 32.71 -8.08
CA ILE A 216 -20.74 32.99 -8.64
C ILE A 216 -20.71 34.37 -9.32
N GLN A 217 -21.76 34.71 -10.07
CA GLN A 217 -21.91 36.02 -10.72
C GLN A 217 -22.04 37.14 -9.69
N ALA A 218 -22.86 36.96 -8.65
CA ALA A 218 -22.99 37.92 -7.55
C ALA A 218 -21.66 38.12 -6.80
N ALA A 219 -20.92 37.05 -6.53
CA ALA A 219 -19.59 37.14 -5.91
C ALA A 219 -18.58 37.87 -6.80
N ALA A 220 -18.64 37.68 -8.12
CA ALA A 220 -17.83 38.42 -9.07
C ALA A 220 -18.18 39.92 -9.10
N GLN A 221 -19.47 40.25 -9.09
CA GLN A 221 -19.96 41.64 -9.04
C GLN A 221 -19.56 42.33 -7.74
N ALA A 222 -19.64 41.64 -6.60
CA ALA A 222 -19.22 42.16 -5.30
C ALA A 222 -17.73 42.54 -5.25
N GLN A 223 -16.89 41.88 -6.06
CA GLN A 223 -15.46 42.18 -6.22
C GLN A 223 -15.17 43.21 -7.34
N GLY A 224 -16.22 43.84 -7.88
CA GLY A 224 -16.11 44.85 -8.94
C GLY A 224 -15.75 44.27 -10.31
N GLY A 225 -16.17 43.05 -10.63
CA GLY A 225 -16.02 42.51 -11.98
C GLY A 225 -17.15 41.58 -12.39
N ALA A 226 -16.91 40.76 -13.42
CA ALA A 226 -17.95 39.94 -14.04
C ALA A 226 -17.46 38.51 -14.29
N CYS A 227 -18.38 37.56 -14.18
CA CYS A 227 -18.23 36.22 -14.76
C CYS A 227 -18.67 36.30 -16.23
N LEU A 228 -17.85 35.80 -17.15
CA LEU A 228 -18.08 35.85 -18.60
C LEU A 228 -18.74 34.58 -19.14
N ASP A 229 -19.00 33.59 -18.30
CA ASP A 229 -19.62 32.33 -18.68
C ASP A 229 -21.07 32.27 -18.18
N GLU A 230 -21.96 31.72 -19.01
CA GLU A 230 -23.43 31.70 -18.81
C GLU A 230 -23.98 30.34 -18.38
N VAL A 231 -23.15 29.29 -18.39
CA VAL A 231 -23.58 27.92 -18.09
C VAL A 231 -22.94 27.45 -16.79
N TYR A 232 -23.76 26.96 -15.85
CA TYR A 232 -23.28 26.38 -14.61
C TYR A 232 -22.82 24.94 -14.81
N LEU A 233 -21.54 24.68 -14.56
CA LEU A 233 -20.93 23.34 -14.66
C LEU A 233 -20.52 22.80 -13.27
N GLY A 234 -21.04 23.40 -12.18
CA GLY A 234 -20.72 23.07 -10.80
C GLY A 234 -19.63 23.95 -10.18
N GLN A 235 -19.53 23.95 -8.85
CA GLN A 235 -18.62 24.85 -8.09
C GLN A 235 -17.13 24.58 -8.37
N SER A 236 -16.76 23.35 -8.70
CA SER A 236 -15.36 22.98 -9.01
C SER A 236 -14.97 23.26 -10.47
N ALA A 237 -15.93 23.57 -11.34
CA ALA A 237 -15.64 23.92 -12.73
C ALA A 237 -14.94 25.27 -12.84
N ARG A 238 -14.19 25.46 -13.92
CA ARG A 238 -13.39 26.67 -14.16
C ARG A 238 -14.14 27.63 -15.07
N TYR A 239 -14.37 28.84 -14.58
CA TYR A 239 -15.08 29.92 -15.28
C TYR A 239 -14.12 31.06 -15.63
N ARG A 240 -14.46 31.83 -16.66
CA ARG A 240 -13.79 33.06 -17.07
C ARG A 240 -14.32 34.24 -16.27
N PHE A 241 -13.43 35.04 -15.70
CA PHE A 241 -13.75 36.26 -14.97
C PHE A 241 -12.99 37.44 -15.55
N GLN A 242 -13.57 38.63 -15.44
CA GLN A 242 -12.96 39.90 -15.77
C GLN A 242 -13.06 40.84 -14.56
N CYS A 243 -11.96 41.47 -14.14
CA CYS A 243 -12.01 42.50 -13.08
C CYS A 243 -12.25 43.90 -13.64
N LYS A 244 -12.51 44.88 -12.76
CA LYS A 244 -12.62 46.31 -13.11
C LYS A 244 -11.45 46.84 -13.97
N GLU A 245 -10.23 46.43 -13.64
CA GLU A 245 -9.01 46.81 -14.38
C GLU A 245 -8.84 46.07 -15.72
N GLY A 246 -9.85 45.30 -16.16
CA GLY A 246 -9.85 44.62 -17.47
C GLY A 246 -9.11 43.27 -17.55
N HIS A 247 -8.42 42.83 -16.49
CA HIS A 247 -7.75 41.53 -16.50
C HIS A 247 -8.74 40.38 -16.63
N VAL A 248 -8.50 39.45 -17.56
CA VAL A 248 -9.30 38.25 -17.77
C VAL A 248 -8.53 37.01 -17.31
N TRP A 249 -9.14 36.15 -16.49
CA TRP A 249 -8.54 34.90 -16.05
C TRP A 249 -9.55 33.77 -15.90
N LYS A 250 -9.05 32.52 -15.87
CA LYS A 250 -9.85 31.31 -15.61
C LYS A 250 -9.54 30.75 -14.22
N THR A 251 -10.56 30.53 -13.39
CA THR A 251 -10.41 29.88 -12.06
C THR A 251 -11.68 29.11 -11.68
N ALA A 252 -11.58 28.25 -10.66
CA ALA A 252 -12.74 27.49 -10.18
C ALA A 252 -13.78 28.40 -9.50
N GLY A 253 -15.07 28.13 -9.70
CA GLY A 253 -16.17 28.91 -9.10
C GLY A 253 -16.09 28.98 -7.57
N GLN A 254 -15.74 27.86 -6.93
CA GLN A 254 -15.52 27.77 -5.49
C GLN A 254 -14.47 28.77 -4.98
N ASN A 255 -13.43 29.06 -5.77
CA ASN A 255 -12.39 29.99 -5.34
C ASN A 255 -12.91 31.43 -5.27
N ILE A 256 -13.81 31.81 -6.18
CA ILE A 256 -14.46 33.12 -6.17
C ILE A 256 -15.44 33.21 -4.99
N LEU A 257 -16.24 32.16 -4.77
CA LEU A 257 -17.14 32.06 -3.63
C LEU A 257 -16.40 32.14 -2.28
N ASN A 258 -15.16 31.64 -2.22
CA ASN A 258 -14.30 31.70 -1.04
C ASN A 258 -13.53 33.04 -0.91
N GLY A 259 -13.83 34.05 -1.75
CA GLY A 259 -13.23 35.38 -1.68
C GLY A 259 -11.90 35.55 -2.45
N GLY A 260 -11.47 34.55 -3.22
CA GLY A 260 -10.33 34.70 -4.13
C GLY A 260 -10.69 35.53 -5.36
N TRP A 261 -9.83 36.45 -5.76
CA TRP A 261 -10.10 37.34 -6.92
C TRP A 261 -8.88 37.51 -7.85
N CYS A 262 -8.76 38.67 -8.50
CA CYS A 262 -7.75 38.98 -9.51
C CYS A 262 -6.33 39.02 -8.91
N ARG A 263 -5.53 38.00 -9.24
CA ARG A 263 -4.12 37.91 -8.85
C ARG A 263 -3.27 39.03 -9.45
N ALA A 264 -3.60 39.50 -10.64
CA ALA A 264 -2.87 40.60 -11.27
C ALA A 264 -3.03 41.89 -10.45
N CYS A 265 -4.27 42.26 -10.10
CA CYS A 265 -4.56 43.41 -9.23
C CYS A 265 -3.92 43.25 -7.85
N HIS A 266 -4.03 42.07 -7.22
CA HIS A 266 -3.41 41.82 -5.91
C HIS A 266 -1.88 41.89 -5.96
N ASN A 267 -1.24 41.51 -7.06
CA ASN A 267 0.21 41.62 -7.21
C ASN A 267 0.63 43.06 -7.49
N GLU A 268 -0.14 43.80 -8.29
CA GLU A 268 0.11 45.21 -8.59
C GLU A 268 0.01 46.07 -7.32
N SER A 269 -1.03 45.87 -6.51
CA SER A 269 -1.19 46.59 -5.24
C SER A 269 -0.09 46.31 -4.20
N ARG A 270 0.65 45.21 -4.37
CA ARG A 270 1.78 44.80 -3.50
C ARG A 270 3.15 45.19 -4.06
N ARG A 271 3.23 45.84 -5.22
CA ARG A 271 4.52 46.38 -5.70
C ARG A 271 4.91 47.56 -4.82
N LEU A 272 6.01 47.40 -4.09
CA LEU A 272 6.66 48.53 -3.41
C LEU A 272 7.17 49.50 -4.48
N GLY A 273 6.76 50.77 -4.44
CA GLY A 273 7.23 51.78 -5.37
C GLY A 273 8.66 52.25 -5.09
N ILE A 274 9.23 53.06 -5.98
CA ILE A 274 10.54 53.69 -5.76
C ILE A 274 10.53 54.59 -4.51
N GLU A 275 9.39 55.22 -4.21
CA GLU A 275 9.18 56.05 -3.02
C GLU A 275 9.41 55.27 -1.72
N ALA A 276 8.97 54.01 -1.67
CA ALA A 276 9.20 53.14 -0.52
C ALA A 276 10.71 52.84 -0.35
N MET A 277 11.46 52.71 -1.44
CA MET A 277 12.93 52.52 -1.37
C MET A 277 13.63 53.81 -0.91
N GLN A 278 13.16 54.96 -1.35
CA GLN A 278 13.67 56.26 -0.92
C GLN A 278 13.39 56.52 0.57
N ALA A 279 12.23 56.10 1.09
CA ALA A 279 11.93 56.15 2.51
C ALA A 279 12.88 55.28 3.34
N VAL A 280 13.12 54.03 2.92
CA VAL A 280 14.09 53.12 3.58
C VAL A 280 15.50 53.69 3.58
N ALA A 281 15.90 54.37 2.50
CA ALA A 281 17.21 55.01 2.46
C ALA A 281 17.32 56.15 3.48
N ARG A 282 16.30 57.01 3.56
CA ARG A 282 16.25 58.13 4.51
C ARG A 282 16.28 57.67 5.96
N GLU A 283 15.53 56.62 6.30
CA GLU A 283 15.52 56.04 7.65
C GLU A 283 16.92 55.56 8.09
N ARG A 284 17.75 55.11 7.14
CA ARG A 284 19.13 54.67 7.38
C ARG A 284 20.18 55.76 7.17
N GLY A 285 19.75 57.03 7.16
CA GLY A 285 20.61 58.20 7.00
C GLY A 285 21.25 58.32 5.61
N GLY A 286 20.68 57.69 4.58
CA GLY A 286 21.18 57.71 3.21
C GLY A 286 20.14 58.11 2.18
N ARG A 287 20.48 57.96 0.89
CA ARG A 287 19.61 58.29 -0.26
C ARG A 287 19.56 57.12 -1.24
N CYS A 288 18.39 56.88 -1.83
CA CYS A 288 18.27 56.02 -3.00
C CYS A 288 18.37 56.91 -4.22
N LEU A 289 19.41 56.72 -5.04
CA LEU A 289 19.71 57.54 -6.23
C LEU A 289 19.01 57.01 -7.49
N SER A 290 18.41 55.82 -7.43
CA SER A 290 17.64 55.28 -8.55
C SER A 290 16.26 55.94 -8.64
N GLU A 291 15.82 56.23 -9.87
CA GLU A 291 14.51 56.83 -10.16
C GLU A 291 13.41 55.78 -10.41
N THR A 292 13.77 54.53 -10.72
CA THR A 292 12.82 53.48 -11.05
C THR A 292 13.00 52.23 -10.19
N TYR A 293 11.87 51.61 -9.80
CA TYR A 293 11.82 50.33 -9.09
C TYR A 293 11.08 49.29 -9.92
N ILE A 294 11.77 48.21 -10.28
CA ILE A 294 11.18 47.12 -11.08
C ILE A 294 10.75 45.96 -10.18
N ASN A 295 11.66 45.48 -9.32
CA ASN A 295 11.39 44.42 -8.34
C ASN A 295 12.50 44.34 -7.30
N LYS A 296 12.26 43.55 -6.23
CA LYS A 296 13.19 43.39 -5.10
C LYS A 296 14.55 42.77 -5.42
N ASN A 297 14.71 42.15 -6.60
CA ASN A 297 15.96 41.48 -7.01
C ASN A 297 16.82 42.37 -7.92
N ARG A 298 16.24 43.39 -8.56
CA ARG A 298 17.00 44.34 -9.40
C ARG A 298 17.81 45.27 -8.50
N ARG A 299 19.06 45.56 -8.91
CA ARG A 299 19.97 46.42 -8.15
C ARG A 299 19.53 47.88 -8.31
N LEU A 300 19.49 48.61 -7.20
CA LEU A 300 19.35 50.06 -7.16
C LEU A 300 20.66 50.68 -6.69
N THR A 301 20.84 51.96 -6.99
CA THR A 301 21.98 52.77 -6.54
C THR A 301 21.63 53.46 -5.23
N TRP A 302 22.44 53.26 -4.21
CA TRP A 302 22.25 53.79 -2.86
C TRP A 302 23.44 54.64 -2.46
N GLU A 303 23.19 55.63 -1.62
CA GLU A 303 24.17 56.51 -0.99
C GLU A 303 23.97 56.45 0.53
N CYS A 304 25.04 56.38 1.33
CA CYS A 304 24.93 56.38 2.80
C CYS A 304 25.25 57.75 3.38
N HIS A 305 25.05 57.92 4.69
CA HIS A 305 25.38 59.15 5.44
C HIS A 305 26.83 59.67 5.27
N LEU A 306 27.78 58.83 4.89
CA LEU A 306 29.18 59.22 4.63
C LEU A 306 29.44 59.52 3.14
N GLY A 307 28.41 59.50 2.30
CA GLY A 307 28.49 59.78 0.86
C GLY A 307 28.97 58.62 0.00
N HIS A 308 29.14 57.40 0.54
CA HIS A 308 29.55 56.25 -0.29
C HIS A 308 28.39 55.80 -1.17
N VAL A 309 28.66 55.66 -2.47
CA VAL A 309 27.68 55.16 -3.45
C VAL A 309 27.94 53.69 -3.80
N TRP A 310 26.91 52.85 -3.75
CA TRP A 310 27.00 51.44 -4.16
C TRP A 310 25.70 50.92 -4.78
N GLN A 311 25.83 49.85 -5.55
CA GLN A 311 24.69 49.18 -6.17
C GLN A 311 24.34 47.88 -5.45
N THR A 312 23.12 47.75 -4.95
CA THR A 312 22.62 46.51 -4.35
C THR A 312 21.12 46.36 -4.53
N SER A 313 20.62 45.12 -4.40
CA SER A 313 19.20 44.83 -4.51
C SER A 313 18.45 45.24 -3.23
N PRO A 314 17.19 45.71 -3.34
CA PRO A 314 16.32 45.96 -2.20
C PRO A 314 16.20 44.77 -1.25
N ARG A 315 16.21 43.53 -1.77
CA ARG A 315 16.24 42.31 -0.96
C ARG A 315 17.41 42.30 0.03
N SER A 316 18.59 42.75 -0.39
CA SER A 316 19.78 42.83 0.48
C SER A 316 19.64 43.91 1.54
N ILE A 317 19.01 45.04 1.21
CA ILE A 317 18.76 46.13 2.15
C ILE A 317 17.77 45.69 3.24
N PHE A 318 16.68 45.04 2.84
CA PHE A 318 15.69 44.48 3.77
C PHE A 318 16.26 43.36 4.65
N ALA A 319 17.28 42.63 4.18
CA ALA A 319 18.00 41.64 4.98
C ALA A 319 18.96 42.26 6.03
N GLY A 320 19.01 43.60 6.14
CA GLY A 320 19.81 44.32 7.14
C GLY A 320 21.19 44.77 6.64
N HIS A 321 21.58 44.45 5.40
CA HIS A 321 22.84 44.95 4.85
C HIS A 321 22.71 46.40 4.39
N TRP A 322 23.77 47.19 4.57
CA TRP A 322 23.79 48.60 4.18
C TRP A 322 25.02 48.92 3.33
N CYS A 323 25.83 49.90 3.75
CA CYS A 323 27.03 50.32 3.03
C CYS A 323 28.23 49.39 3.32
N PRO A 324 28.81 48.71 2.31
CA PRO A 324 29.98 47.86 2.49
C PRO A 324 31.20 48.64 2.99
N SER A 325 31.40 49.87 2.51
CA SER A 325 32.51 50.73 2.93
C SER A 325 32.40 51.11 4.41
N CYS A 326 31.20 51.48 4.88
CA CYS A 326 30.96 51.73 6.31
C CYS A 326 31.19 50.48 7.16
N ALA A 327 30.67 49.32 6.75
CA ALA A 327 30.86 48.07 7.47
C ALA A 327 32.33 47.62 7.55
N ILE A 328 33.17 48.04 6.60
CA ILE A 328 34.63 47.82 6.64
C ILE A 328 35.30 48.86 7.54
N LEU A 329 34.90 50.13 7.44
CA LEU A 329 35.41 51.21 8.29
C LEU A 329 35.19 50.92 9.78
N ASP A 330 33.99 50.47 10.16
CA ASP A 330 33.67 50.11 11.54
C ASP A 330 34.57 48.98 12.07
N ARG A 331 34.96 48.03 11.20
CA ARG A 331 35.87 46.93 11.55
C ARG A 331 37.33 47.34 11.66
N ILE A 332 37.79 48.31 10.85
CA ILE A 332 39.21 48.70 10.75
C ILE A 332 39.57 49.83 11.73
N ARG A 333 38.61 50.67 12.14
CA ARG A 333 38.83 51.81 13.05
C ARG A 333 39.55 51.44 14.35
N ALA A 334 39.43 50.18 14.81
CA ALA A 334 40.11 49.69 16.01
C ALA A 334 41.59 49.29 15.82
N LYS A 335 42.11 49.16 14.59
CA LYS A 335 43.44 48.52 14.36
C LYS A 335 44.38 49.21 13.36
N ASN A 336 43.93 50.08 12.44
CA ASN A 336 44.82 50.62 11.40
C ASN A 336 44.33 51.93 10.74
N GLN A 337 44.85 53.07 11.21
CA GLN A 337 44.40 54.42 10.80
C GLN A 337 44.69 54.77 9.33
N HIS A 338 45.78 54.27 8.73
CA HIS A 338 46.12 54.56 7.33
C HIS A 338 45.15 53.91 6.32
N LYS A 339 44.64 52.71 6.64
CA LYS A 339 43.65 52.02 5.78
C LYS A 339 42.26 52.66 5.86
N CYS A 340 41.93 53.36 6.95
CA CYS A 340 40.67 54.10 7.08
C CYS A 340 40.54 55.20 6.01
N LYS A 341 41.61 55.98 5.79
CA LYS A 341 41.63 57.07 4.78
C LYS A 341 41.23 56.58 3.39
N ARG A 342 41.63 55.36 3.01
CA ARG A 342 41.30 54.77 1.70
C ARG A 342 39.79 54.53 1.53
N TYR A 343 39.09 54.08 2.58
CA TYR A 343 37.66 53.78 2.49
C TYR A 343 36.80 55.01 2.73
N GLU A 344 37.25 55.99 3.52
CA GLU A 344 36.60 57.30 3.66
C GLU A 344 36.63 58.13 2.37
N ALA A 345 37.61 57.89 1.49
CA ALA A 345 37.72 58.54 0.18
C ALA A 345 37.08 57.73 -0.97
N LYS A 346 36.66 56.48 -0.74
CA LYS A 346 36.25 55.59 -1.84
C LYS A 346 34.80 55.82 -2.25
N SER A 347 34.59 56.08 -3.54
CA SER A 347 33.26 56.10 -4.17
C SER A 347 32.29 57.13 -3.59
N LYS A 348 32.83 58.28 -3.16
CA LYS A 348 32.04 59.51 -3.04
C LYS A 348 31.83 60.04 -4.46
N LEU A 349 30.62 60.44 -4.79
CA LEU A 349 30.41 61.26 -5.98
C LEU A 349 31.17 62.56 -5.74
N ASP A 350 32.03 62.98 -6.67
CA ASP A 350 32.60 64.32 -6.63
C ASP A 350 31.43 65.29 -6.67
N THR A 351 31.17 65.97 -5.55
CA THR A 351 30.35 67.19 -5.55
C THR A 351 31.16 68.25 -6.30
N VAL A 352 31.13 68.16 -7.63
CA VAL A 352 31.54 69.27 -8.49
C VAL A 352 30.48 70.34 -8.34
N SER A 353 30.96 71.50 -7.89
CA SER A 353 30.28 72.78 -7.80
C SER A 353 29.51 73.14 -9.08
N GLY A 354 28.30 73.65 -8.91
CA GLY A 354 27.43 74.17 -9.96
C GLY A 354 26.04 74.44 -9.42
#